data_AF-A0A9D5EHE7-F1
#
_entry.id   AF-A0A9D5EHE7-F1
#
_cell.length_a   1.000
_cell.length_b   1.000
_cell.length_c   1.000
_cell.angle_alpha   90.00
_cell.angle_beta   90.00
_cell.angle_gamma   90.00
#
_symmetry.space_group_name_H-M   'P 1'
#
loop_
_entity.id
_entity.type
_entity.pdbx_description
1 polymer ?
#
loop_
_entity_poly.entity_id
_entity_poly.type
_entity_poly.pdbx_seq_one_letter_code
_entity_poly.pdbx_strand_id
1 'polypeptide(L)' 'ANRRIPFADGLSSFTAVLTCLDLGLYDLIRRPALEAFLSSQLEFPTGGFRAAMWDEATDAEYTFYGLGLTALLPSLDDRP' A
#
# COMPACT_ATOMS: atom_id res chain seq x y z
N ALA A 1 17.56 -13.15 14.92
CA ALA A 1 17.03 -13.15 13.54
C ALA A 1 15.49 -12.98 13.53
N ASN A 2 14.71 -13.74 14.31
CA ASN A 2 13.24 -13.73 14.23
C ASN A 2 12.55 -13.01 15.42
N ARG A 3 12.82 -11.71 15.58
CA ARG A 3 12.11 -10.86 16.55
C ARG A 3 11.65 -9.53 15.95
N ARG A 4 11.80 -9.33 14.64
CA ARG A 4 11.34 -8.12 13.97
C ARG A 4 9.86 -8.30 13.68
N ILE A 5 9.06 -7.46 14.33
CA ILE A 5 7.64 -7.26 14.02
C ILE A 5 7.54 -7.09 12.49
N PRO A 6 6.58 -7.74 11.81
CA PRO A 6 6.40 -7.52 10.38
C PRO A 6 6.17 -6.02 10.14
N PHE A 7 7.06 -5.42 9.35
CA PHE A 7 6.90 -4.03 8.93
C PHE A 7 5.90 -4.00 7.78
N ALA A 8 5.06 -2.97 7.75
CA ALA A 8 4.19 -2.76 6.61
C ALA A 8 5.03 -2.42 5.37
N ASP A 9 4.69 -2.99 4.23
CA ASP A 9 5.32 -2.74 2.95
C ASP A 9 4.27 -2.62 1.82
N GLY A 10 4.66 -2.03 0.69
CA GLY A 10 3.77 -1.78 -0.43
C GLY A 10 3.27 -3.05 -1.13
N LEU A 11 4.09 -4.09 -1.24
CA LEU A 11 3.75 -5.34 -1.92
C LEU A 11 2.67 -6.11 -1.15
N SER A 12 2.87 -6.31 0.15
CA SER A 12 1.92 -7.03 0.98
C SER A 12 0.61 -6.25 1.14
N SER A 13 0.69 -4.92 1.25
CA SER A 13 -0.48 -4.04 1.28
C SER A 13 -1.27 -4.10 -0.03
N PHE A 14 -0.61 -4.03 -1.18
CA PHE A 14 -1.24 -4.16 -2.50
C PHE A 14 -1.96 -5.50 -2.63
N THR A 15 -1.26 -6.59 -2.30
CA THR A 15 -1.81 -7.95 -2.37
C THR A 15 -3.04 -8.10 -1.48
N ALA A 16 -2.98 -7.58 -0.25
CA ALA A 16 -4.10 -7.65 0.68
C ALA A 16 -5.32 -6.87 0.18
N VAL A 17 -5.14 -5.65 -0.33
CA VAL A 17 -6.23 -4.83 -0.86
C VAL A 17 -6.86 -5.47 -2.08
N LEU A 18 -6.06 -5.89 -3.06
CA LEU A 18 -6.55 -6.58 -4.26
C LEU A 18 -7.35 -7.83 -3.90
N THR A 19 -6.83 -8.64 -2.98
CA THR A 19 -7.51 -9.87 -2.52
C THR A 19 -8.82 -9.55 -1.80
N CYS A 20 -8.84 -8.51 -0.95
CA CYS A 20 -10.07 -8.12 -0.26
C CYS A 20 -11.14 -7.63 -1.23
N LEU A 21 -10.76 -6.87 -2.26
CA LEU A 21 -11.68 -6.42 -3.31
C LEU A 21 -12.23 -7.61 -4.10
N ASP A 22 -11.38 -8.54 -4.52
CA ASP A 22 -11.78 -9.73 -5.28
C ASP A 22 -12.75 -10.64 -4.49
N LEU A 23 -12.56 -10.73 -3.17
CA LEU A 23 -13.41 -11.51 -2.27
C LEU A 23 -14.61 -10.73 -1.72
N GLY A 24 -14.76 -9.44 -2.03
CA GLY A 24 -15.82 -8.58 -1.49
C GLY A 24 -15.71 -8.26 0.00
N LEU A 25 -14.50 -8.32 0.57
CA LEU A 25 -14.19 -8.10 2.00
C LEU A 25 -13.76 -6.65 2.31
N TYR A 26 -14.51 -5.67 1.82
CA TYR A 26 -14.18 -4.24 1.89
C TYR A 26 -13.92 -3.74 3.33
N ASP A 27 -14.70 -4.22 4.30
CA ASP A 27 -14.65 -3.73 5.69
C ASP A 27 -13.37 -4.15 6.46
N LEU A 28 -12.55 -5.06 5.90
CA LEU A 28 -11.26 -5.41 6.49
C LEU A 28 -10.19 -4.34 6.23
N ILE A 29 -10.37 -3.50 5.22
CA ILE A 29 -9.40 -2.49 4.84
C ILE A 29 -9.71 -1.16 5.53
N ARG A 30 -8.75 -0.68 6.32
CA ARG A 30 -8.81 0.66 6.91
C ARG A 30 -8.29 1.70 5.93
N ARG A 31 -9.14 2.15 5.01
CA ARG A 31 -8.81 3.14 3.96
C ARG A 31 -8.00 4.35 4.46
N PRO A 32 -8.37 5.07 5.54
CA PRO A 32 -7.60 6.24 5.99
C PRO A 32 -6.18 5.90 6.45
N ALA A 33 -5.98 4.70 6.99
CA ALA A 33 -4.66 4.26 7.43
C ALA A 33 -3.76 3.88 6.25
N LEU A 34 -4.36 3.28 5.21
CA LEU A 34 -3.67 2.95 3.97
C LEU A 34 -3.26 4.21 3.20
N GLU A 35 -4.14 5.21 3.10
CA GLU A 35 -3.83 6.51 2.50
C GLU A 35 -2.68 7.21 3.22
N ALA A 36 -2.73 7.26 4.55
CA ALA A 36 -1.66 7.83 5.36
C ALA A 36 -0.35 7.06 5.14
N PHE A 37 -0.39 5.73 5.10
CA PHE A 37 0.79 4.91 4.85
C PHE A 37 1.43 5.21 3.49
N LEU A 38 0.65 5.30 2.42
CA LEU A 38 1.14 5.62 1.08
C LEU A 38 1.75 7.02 1.02
N SER A 39 0.97 8.02 1.39
CA SER A 39 1.34 9.44 1.22
C SER A 39 2.43 9.92 2.18
N SER A 40 2.49 9.39 3.41
CA SER A 40 3.41 9.89 4.42
C SER A 40 4.66 9.02 4.64
N GLN A 41 4.65 7.76 4.21
CA GLN A 41 5.76 6.83 4.47
C GLN A 41 6.41 6.27 3.20
N LEU A 42 5.63 5.97 2.16
CA LEU A 42 6.15 5.28 0.98
C LEU A 42 6.46 6.22 -0.19
N GLU A 43 5.58 7.17 -0.48
CA GLU A 43 5.73 8.09 -1.60
C GLU A 43 6.88 9.09 -1.36
N PHE A 44 7.66 9.36 -2.40
CA PHE A 44 8.62 10.45 -2.39
C PHE A 44 7.99 11.74 -2.93
N PRO A 45 8.35 12.92 -2.39
CA PRO A 45 7.90 14.20 -2.94
C PRO A 45 8.30 14.44 -4.40
N THR A 46 9.34 13.75 -4.88
CA THR A 46 9.82 13.79 -6.27
C THR A 46 9.13 12.77 -7.18
N GLY A 47 8.16 12.02 -6.67
CA GLY A 47 7.51 10.90 -7.34
C GLY A 47 8.22 9.57 -7.10
N GLY A 48 7.47 8.48 -7.32
CA GLY A 48 7.90 7.11 -7.04
C GLY A 48 7.74 6.71 -5.56
N PHE A 49 7.98 5.43 -5.28
CA PHE A 49 7.77 4.84 -3.96
C PHE A 49 8.97 3.99 -3.53
N ARG A 50 9.22 3.93 -2.21
CA ARG A 50 10.23 3.07 -1.60
C ARG A 50 9.69 1.69 -1.20
N ALA A 51 10.60 0.73 -1.05
CA ALA A 51 10.26 -0.62 -0.59
C ALA A 51 9.97 -0.68 0.91
N ALA A 52 10.79 0.02 1.69
CA ALA A 52 10.67 0.15 3.13
C ALA A 52 10.95 1.59 3.57
N MET A 53 10.47 1.96 4.75
CA MET A 53 10.61 3.33 5.29
C MET A 53 12.05 3.85 5.34
N TRP A 54 13.04 2.96 5.47
CA TRP A 54 14.46 3.32 5.57
C TRP A 54 15.16 3.39 4.21
N ASP A 55 14.49 3.08 3.10
CA ASP A 55 15.13 3.23 1.80
C ASP A 55 15.13 4.71 1.37
N GLU A 56 16.24 5.11 0.77
CA GLU A 56 16.51 6.49 0.36
C GLU A 56 16.23 6.72 -1.13
N ALA A 57 15.83 5.67 -1.87
CA ALA A 57 15.57 5.73 -3.30
C ALA A 57 14.23 5.10 -3.67
N THR A 58 13.71 5.49 -4.83
CA THR A 58 12.56 4.85 -5.44
C THR A 58 12.95 3.50 -6.04
N ASP A 59 12.00 2.59 -6.07
CA ASP A 59 12.12 1.32 -6.78
C ASP A 59 10.94 1.18 -7.77
N ALA A 60 11.20 0.61 -8.94
CA ALA A 60 10.18 0.49 -9.99
C ALA A 60 9.04 -0.46 -9.59
N GLU A 61 9.36 -1.56 -8.92
CA GLU A 61 8.40 -2.55 -8.42
C GLU A 61 7.50 -1.91 -7.35
N TYR A 62 8.11 -1.21 -6.40
CA TYR A 62 7.33 -0.54 -5.34
C TYR A 62 6.58 0.69 -5.82
N THR A 63 7.07 1.35 -6.87
CA THR A 63 6.31 2.40 -7.56
C THR A 63 5.07 1.83 -8.24
N PHE A 64 5.17 0.65 -8.86
CA PHE A 64 4.01 -0.06 -9.38
C PHE A 64 3.00 -0.38 -8.28
N TYR A 65 3.43 -0.92 -7.14
CA TYR A 65 2.53 -1.22 -6.02
C TYR A 65 1.89 0.04 -5.42
N GLY A 66 2.66 1.11 -5.26
CA GLY A 66 2.15 2.40 -4.76
C GLY A 66 1.07 2.98 -5.68
N LEU A 67 1.32 3.02 -6.99
CA LEU A 67 0.32 3.47 -7.97
C LEU A 67 -0.90 2.54 -8.02
N GLY A 68 -0.68 1.23 -7.96
CA GLY A 68 -1.75 0.24 -7.92
C GLY A 68 -2.66 0.43 -6.71
N LEU A 69 -2.08 0.63 -5.52
CA LEU A 69 -2.85 0.93 -4.31
C LEU A 69 -3.63 2.24 -4.44
N THR A 70 -3.00 3.31 -4.95
CA THR A 70 -3.68 4.60 -5.18
C THR A 70 -4.87 4.45 -6.14
N ALA A 71 -4.75 3.63 -7.18
CA ALA A 71 -5.84 3.36 -8.12
C ALA A 71 -6.97 2.51 -7.52
N LEU A 72 -6.68 1.64 -6.55
CA LEU A 72 -7.67 0.77 -5.89
C LEU A 72 -8.41 1.45 -4.72
N LEU A 73 -7.86 2.52 -4.15
CA LEU A 73 -8.46 3.23 -3.00
C LEU A 73 -9.93 3.64 -3.24
N PRO A 74 -10.33 4.20 -4.39
CA PRO A 74 -11.74 4.54 -4.64
C PRO A 74 -12.67 3.33 -4.63
N SER A 75 -12.20 2.17 -5.10
CA SER A 75 -12.99 0.93 -5.14
C SER A 75 -13.34 0.37 -3.76
N LEU A 76 -12.71 0.86 -2.69
CA LEU A 76 -13.08 0.52 -1.31
C LEU A 76 -14.37 1.23 -0.87
N ASP A 77 -14.73 2.33 -1.52
CA ASP A 77 -15.94 3.11 -1.25
C ASP A 77 -17.12 2.66 -2.15
N ASP A 78 -16.81 2.13 -3.35
CA ASP A 78 -17.77 1.59 -4.32
C ASP A 78 -18.28 0.19 -3.95
N ARG A 79 -18.97 0.11 -2.81
CA ARG A 79 -19.65 -1.12 -2.38
C ARG A 79 -20.76 -1.47 -3.39
N PRO A 80 -20.86 -2.73 -3.85
CA PRO A 80 -21.98 -3.18 -4.67
C PRO A 80 -23.33 -3.10 -3.93
#